data_AF-M5ECN6-F1
#
_entry.id   AF-M5ECN6-F1
#
_cell.length_a   1.000
_cell.length_b   1.000
_cell.length_c   1.000
_cell.angle_alpha   90.00
_cell.angle_beta   90.00
_cell.angle_gamma   90.00
#
_symmetry.space_group_name_H-M   'P 1'
#
loop_
_entity.id
_entity.type
_entity.pdbx_description
1 polymer ?
#
loop_
_entity_poly.entity_id
_entity_poly.type
_entity_poly.pdbx_seq_one_letter_code
_entity_poly.pdbx_strand_id
1 'polypeptide(L)' 'MVSAADKLRLEGLRIGEEKGLEKGERELFKKLIRGNFPQTNEEIIHLIDKVDIKKIEELSERISRIKNIQELESYLKQ' A
#
# COMPACT_ATOMS: atom_id res chain seq x y z
N MET A 1 3.05 19.37 33.08
CA MET A 1 3.72 18.12 32.70
C MET A 1 2.66 17.18 32.14
N VAL A 2 2.87 16.64 30.94
CA VAL A 2 1.98 15.63 30.35
C VAL A 2 2.24 14.29 31.05
N SER A 3 1.20 13.61 31.52
CA SER A 3 1.36 12.34 32.24
C SER A 3 1.88 11.23 31.32
N ALA A 4 2.49 10.19 31.88
CA ALA A 4 2.91 9.03 31.09
C ALA A 4 1.73 8.35 30.37
N ALA A 5 0.55 8.37 30.98
CA ALA A 5 -0.69 7.86 30.38
C ALA A 5 -1.14 8.68 29.16
N ASP A 6 -1.02 10.01 29.23
CA ASP A 6 -1.35 10.89 28.11
C ASP A 6 -0.41 10.69 26.92
N LYS A 7 0.89 10.46 27.17
CA LYS A 7 1.86 10.13 26.11
C LYS A 7 1.51 8.81 25.41
N LEU A 8 1.15 7.78 26.18
CA LEU A 8 0.74 6.48 25.61
C LEU A 8 -0.54 6.60 24.77
N ARG A 9 -1.52 7.39 25.23
CA ARG A 9 -2.76 7.65 24.48
C ARG A 9 -2.48 8.35 23.15
N LEU A 10 -1.65 9.38 23.16
CA LEU A 10 -1.28 10.13 21.94
C LEU A 10 -0.51 9.23 20.95
N GLU A 11 0.41 8.41 21.44
CA GLU A 11 1.14 7.47 20.60
C GLU A 11 0.21 6.41 20.00
N GLY A 12 -0.74 5.89 20.77
CA GLY A 12 -1.75 4.96 20.27
C GLY A 12 -2.63 5.55 19.15
N LEU A 13 -3.00 6.83 19.26
CA LEU A 13 -3.72 7.55 18.22
C LEU A 13 -2.87 7.72 16.96
N ARG A 14 -1.61 8.15 17.11
CA ARG A 14 -0.68 8.33 15.98
C ARG A 14 -0.48 7.03 15.20
N ILE A 15 -0.22 5.92 15.89
CA ILE A 15 -0.08 4.60 15.26
C ILE A 15 -1.38 4.18 14.56
N GLY A 16 -2.54 4.49 15.15
CA GLY A 16 -3.83 4.21 14.55
C GLY A 16 -4.06 4.98 13.24
N GLU A 17 -3.72 6.26 13.21
CA GLU A 17 -3.78 7.11 12.02
C GLU A 17 -2.83 6.62 10.93
N GLU A 18 -1.58 6.31 11.27
CA GLU A 18 -0.58 5.78 10.34
C GLU A 18 -1.04 4.48 9.68
N LYS A 19 -1.50 3.52 10.48
CA LYS A 19 -2.05 2.26 9.94
C LYS A 19 -3.31 2.47 9.10
N GLY A 20 -4.11 3.46 9.45
CA GLY A 20 -5.29 3.85 8.67
C GLY A 20 -4.92 4.37 7.28
N LEU A 21 -3.90 5.24 7.21
CA LEU A 21 -3.36 5.79 5.97
C LEU A 21 -2.75 4.69 5.09
N GLU A 22 -1.87 3.85 5.65
CA GLU A 22 -1.25 2.73 4.92
C GLU A 22 -2.30 1.78 4.32
N LYS A 23 -3.36 1.49 5.08
CA LYS A 23 -4.47 0.67 4.59
C LYS A 23 -5.22 1.36 3.45
N GLY A 24 -5.47 2.67 3.58
CA GLY A 24 -6.12 3.47 2.53
C GLY A 24 -5.33 3.47 1.23
N GLU A 25 -4.02 3.70 1.29
CA GLU A 25 -3.12 3.70 0.14
C GLU A 25 -3.06 2.33 -0.55
N ARG A 26 -2.97 1.23 0.21
CA ARG A 26 -3.05 -0.13 -0.36
C ARG A 26 -4.34 -0.34 -1.15
N GLU A 27 -5.48 0.06 -0.58
CA GLU A 27 -6.78 -0.11 -1.24
C GLU A 27 -6.91 0.76 -2.50
N LEU A 28 -6.38 1.98 -2.48
CA LEU A 28 -6.32 2.83 -3.67
C LEU A 28 -5.43 2.22 -4.75
N PHE A 29 -4.27 1.69 -4.38
CA PHE A 29 -3.38 1.02 -5.32
C PHE A 29 -4.03 -0.22 -5.95
N LYS A 30 -4.70 -1.07 -5.16
CA LYS A 30 -5.46 -2.20 -5.71
C LYS A 30 -6.51 -1.76 -6.74
N LYS A 31 -7.22 -0.66 -6.48
CA LYS A 31 -8.18 -0.09 -7.44
C LYS A 31 -7.48 0.41 -8.70
N LEU A 32 -6.36 1.11 -8.55
CA LEU A 32 -5.55 1.59 -9.67
C LEU A 32 -5.06 0.43 -10.55
N ILE A 33 -4.54 -0.63 -9.93
CA ILE A 33 -4.07 -1.83 -10.63
C ILE A 33 -5.21 -2.52 -11.39
N ARG A 34 -6.37 -2.73 -10.74
CA ARG A 34 -7.55 -3.33 -11.41
C ARG A 34 -8.03 -2.49 -12.60
N GLY A 35 -7.92 -1.16 -12.52
CA GLY A 35 -8.28 -0.25 -13.61
C GLY A 35 -7.30 -0.29 -14.78
N ASN A 36 -5.99 -0.33 -14.52
CA ASN A 36 -4.95 -0.36 -15.57
C ASN A 36 -4.74 -1.77 -16.15
N PHE A 37 -4.94 -2.80 -15.35
CA PHE A 37 -4.71 -4.20 -15.70
C PHE A 37 -5.94 -5.05 -15.37
N PRO A 38 -6.92 -5.14 -16.29
CA PRO A 38 -8.15 -5.91 -16.06
C PRO A 38 -7.94 -7.40 -15.76
N GLN A 39 -6.77 -7.95 -16.11
CA GLN A 39 -6.37 -9.34 -15.85
C GLN A 39 -5.83 -9.57 -14.43
N THR A 40 -5.92 -8.56 -13.55
CA THR A 40 -5.49 -8.67 -12.14
C THR A 40 -6.21 -9.83 -11.46
N ASN A 41 -5.43 -10.76 -10.91
CA ASN A 41 -5.93 -11.92 -10.16
C ASN A 41 -5.68 -11.75 -8.66
N GLU A 42 -6.15 -12.70 -7.85
CA GLU A 42 -5.97 -12.67 -6.39
C GLU A 42 -4.51 -12.78 -5.95
N GLU A 43 -3.63 -13.43 -6.73
CA GLU A 43 -2.19 -13.50 -6.40
C GLU A 43 -1.57 -12.09 -6.38
N ILE A 44 -1.88 -11.25 -7.38
CA ILE A 44 -1.42 -9.86 -7.42
C ILE A 44 -1.93 -9.06 -6.22
N ILE A 45 -3.21 -9.23 -5.86
CA ILE A 45 -3.78 -8.54 -4.69
C ILE A 45 -3.05 -8.97 -3.41
N HIS A 46 -2.77 -10.26 -3.24
CA HIS A 46 -2.00 -10.76 -2.11
C HIS A 46 -0.55 -10.28 -2.07
N LEU A 47 0.07 -10.07 -3.24
CA LEU A 47 1.40 -9.45 -3.29
C LEU A 47 1.34 -7.98 -2.84
N ILE A 48 0.34 -7.23 -3.29
CA ILE A 48 0.11 -5.84 -2.85
C ILE A 48 -0.08 -5.74 -1.34
N ASP A 49 -0.74 -6.72 -0.71
CA ASP A 49 -0.93 -6.74 0.75
C ASP A 49 0.38 -7.02 1.53
N LYS A 50 1.41 -7.53 0.87
CA LYS A 50 2.67 -7.93 1.51
C LYS A 50 3.82 -6.96 1.28
N VAL A 51 3.78 -6.16 0.20
CA VAL A 51 4.83 -5.18 -0.09
C VAL A 51 4.82 -4.02 0.91
N ASP A 52 5.96 -3.37 1.09
CA ASP A 52 6.09 -2.14 1.89
C ASP A 52 5.29 -1.01 1.23
N ILE A 53 4.77 -0.08 2.04
CA ILE A 53 4.03 1.08 1.56
C ILE A 53 4.87 1.96 0.63
N LYS A 54 6.17 2.11 0.91
CA LYS A 54 7.10 2.87 0.04
C LYS A 54 7.20 2.28 -1.37
N LYS A 55 7.08 0.96 -1.46
CA LYS A 55 7.08 0.27 -2.75
C LYS A 55 5.78 0.51 -3.52
N ILE A 56 4.67 0.63 -2.81
CA ILE A 56 3.38 1.01 -3.40
C ILE A 56 3.44 2.44 -3.95
N GLU A 57 4.04 3.38 -3.20
CA GLU A 57 4.25 4.76 -3.66
C GLU A 57 5.11 4.79 -4.94
N GLU A 58 6.27 4.12 -4.95
CA GLU A 58 7.14 4.05 -6.13
C GLU A 58 6.43 3.47 -7.35
N LEU A 59 5.71 2.36 -7.17
CA LEU A 59 4.98 1.71 -8.26
C LEU A 59 3.81 2.56 -8.74
N SER A 60 3.18 3.35 -7.87
CA SER A 60 2.10 4.27 -8.25
C SER A 60 2.62 5.37 -9.18
N GLU A 61 3.78 5.94 -8.90
CA GLU A 61 4.41 6.97 -9.77
C GLU A 61 4.81 6.41 -11.13
N ARG A 62 5.20 5.14 -11.17
CA ARG A 62 5.72 4.48 -12.37
C ARG A 62 4.68 3.65 -13.11
N ILE A 63 3.43 3.62 -12.64
CA ILE A 63 2.39 2.72 -13.16
C ILE A 63 2.16 2.88 -14.67
N SER A 64 2.25 4.11 -15.17
CA SER A 64 2.10 4.45 -16.59
C SER A 64 3.20 3.87 -17.47
N ARG A 65 4.32 3.44 -16.88
CA ARG A 65 5.47 2.82 -17.57
C ARG A 65 5.41 1.29 -17.53
N ILE A 66 4.57 0.71 -16.68
CA ILE A 66 4.40 -0.74 -16.55
C ILE A 66 3.49 -1.21 -17.69
N LYS A 67 3.98 -2.11 -18.53
CA LYS A 67 3.32 -2.47 -19.80
C LYS A 67 2.19 -3.47 -19.63
N ASN A 68 2.31 -4.37 -18.65
CA ASN A 68 1.37 -5.46 -18.44
C ASN A 68 1.43 -5.98 -17.00
N ILE A 69 0.51 -6.89 -16.69
CA ILE A 69 0.36 -7.46 -15.35
C ILE A 69 1.57 -8.31 -14.94
N GLN A 70 2.26 -8.99 -15.87
CA GLN A 70 3.44 -9.80 -15.57
C GLN A 70 4.64 -8.95 -15.15
N GLU A 71 4.79 -7.77 -15.76
CA GLU A 71 5.81 -6.81 -15.37
C GLU A 71 5.52 -6.24 -13.97
N LEU A 72 4.26 -5.91 -13.68
CA LEU A 72 3.83 -5.50 -12.33
C LEU A 72 4.13 -6.59 -11.29
N GLU A 73 3.77 -7.83 -11.58
CA GLU A 73 4.02 -8.99 -10.71
C GLU A 73 5.51 -9.13 -10.38
N SER A 74 6.36 -8.97 -11.39
CA SER A 74 7.82 -9.03 -11.24
C SER A 74 8.33 -7.93 -10.30
N TYR A 75 7.80 -6.71 -10.41
CA TYR A 75 8.13 -5.65 -9.46
C TYR A 75 7.66 -5.97 -8.06
N LEU A 76 6.44 -6.47 -7.88
CA LEU A 76 5.87 -6.79 -6.57
C LEU A 76 6.60 -7.94 -5.84
N LYS A 77 7.25 -8.85 -6.59
CA LYS A 77 8.02 -9.99 -6.04
C LYS A 77 9.46 -9.64 -5.63
N GLN A 78 9.98 -8.49 -6.06
CA GLN A 78 11.30 -7.99 -5.64
C GLN A 78 11.27 -7.41 -4.22
#